data_AF-A0A1F9YAE8-F1
#
_entry.id   AF-A0A1F9YAE8-F1
#
_cell.length_a   1.000
_cell.length_b   1.000
_cell.length_c   1.000
_cell.angle_alpha   90.00
_cell.angle_beta   90.00
_cell.angle_gamma   90.00
#
_symmetry.space_group_name_H-M   'P 1'
#
loop_
_entity.id
_entity.type
_entity.pdbx_description
1 polymer ?
#
loop_
_entity_poly.entity_id
_entity_poly.type
_entity_poly.pdbx_seq_one_letter_code
_entity_poly.pdbx_strand_id
1 'polypeptide(L)'
;MIFRITLFSFLALLSGCHHCTCRESAYRPFLSDNVAYIDTADNGFAKGWHSHERSDPMAWFDVHMHISKACSTEVLAKEAVTFWRKEFGTFDWAGGAIMAYPGSGIFDYAKTDSTVAVYLRLTYDNPDVKLVDSLFRLGKIRGVKLHMRPIYEKGLDYKIMDSDAWHAVYAKCGELGIPIIWHVNQRYTSPQLSHGVDKESAWKKLGYTNADVLKWFEGVANRYANTRFILAHFNFMGQGPLGALLDRHPNVYTDACSAWHIGPYHHLTVSEIETIRPFAIRYQDRIMFGTDFNLHTVQPDEDVRYWDRSYETAIRFIMQLELPGPVLSKIAYKNALKVLNMKQWFEAF
;
A
#
# COMPACT_ATOMS: atom_id res chain seq x y z
N MET A 1 -36.98 -0.43 85.62
CA MET A 1 -38.21 -0.26 84.81
C MET A 1 -37.85 0.60 83.59
N ILE A 2 -37.76 -0.05 82.42
CA ILE A 2 -37.99 0.46 81.05
C ILE A 2 -37.10 1.59 80.47
N PHE A 3 -36.20 1.15 79.58
CA PHE A 3 -35.59 1.70 78.35
C PHE A 3 -35.29 3.21 78.16
N ARG A 4 -33.99 3.50 77.96
CA ARG A 4 -33.40 4.72 77.37
C ARG A 4 -33.32 4.60 75.85
N ILE A 5 -33.68 5.68 75.15
CA ILE A 5 -33.56 5.85 73.69
C ILE A 5 -32.42 6.83 73.38
N THR A 6 -31.49 6.31 72.55
CA THR A 6 -30.59 6.90 71.55
C THR A 6 -29.47 7.88 71.93
N LEU A 7 -28.33 7.57 71.32
CA LEU A 7 -26.95 7.92 71.63
C LEU A 7 -26.45 9.09 70.76
N PHE A 8 -25.46 9.77 71.34
CA PHE A 8 -24.66 10.89 70.85
C PHE A 8 -23.93 10.67 69.51
N SER A 9 -23.74 11.80 68.81
CA SER A 9 -22.71 12.05 67.80
C SER A 9 -21.28 11.80 68.31
N PHE A 10 -20.35 11.34 67.47
CA PHE A 10 -19.01 11.93 67.22
C PHE A 10 -18.12 11.04 66.33
N LEU A 11 -17.52 11.68 65.32
CA LEU A 11 -16.17 11.54 64.75
C LEU A 11 -15.55 10.19 64.29
N ALA A 12 -14.93 10.32 63.10
CA ALA A 12 -13.66 9.73 62.66
C ALA A 12 -13.65 8.25 62.20
N LEU A 13 -13.97 8.05 60.92
CA LEU A 13 -13.48 6.91 60.13
C LEU A 13 -12.10 7.26 59.55
N LEU A 14 -11.06 6.73 60.20
CA LEU A 14 -9.72 6.57 59.62
C LEU A 14 -9.54 5.08 59.29
N SER A 15 -9.67 4.73 58.01
CA SER A 15 -8.97 3.58 57.43
C SER A 15 -8.41 4.03 56.09
N GLY A 16 -7.09 4.13 56.04
CA GLY A 16 -6.36 4.72 54.94
C GLY A 16 -6.55 3.99 53.62
N CYS A 17 -6.77 4.77 52.57
CA CYS A 17 -6.30 4.46 51.24
C CYS A 17 -5.31 5.58 50.85
N HIS A 18 -4.03 5.31 51.04
CA HIS A 18 -2.97 6.12 50.46
C HIS A 18 -2.78 5.72 48.99
N HIS A 19 -2.83 6.75 48.15
CA HIS A 19 -2.17 6.84 46.84
C HIS A 19 -2.45 5.73 45.82
N CYS A 20 -3.24 6.08 44.81
CA CYS A 20 -2.63 6.28 43.50
C CYS A 20 -3.39 7.39 42.77
N THR A 21 -2.67 8.49 42.54
CA THR A 21 -2.98 9.45 41.50
C THR A 21 -3.46 8.71 40.26
N CYS A 22 -4.64 9.04 39.76
CA CYS A 22 -4.98 8.78 38.36
C CYS A 22 -3.94 9.54 37.52
N ARG A 23 -2.79 8.91 37.24
CA ARG A 23 -2.12 9.20 35.97
C ARG A 23 -3.16 8.85 34.93
N GLU A 24 -3.46 9.79 34.05
CA GLU A 24 -4.06 9.48 32.77
C GLU A 24 -3.40 8.19 32.29
N SER A 25 -4.17 7.10 32.19
CA SER A 25 -3.70 5.96 31.43
C SER A 25 -3.63 6.49 30.02
N ALA A 26 -2.43 6.89 29.60
CA ALA A 26 -2.14 7.06 28.20
C ALA A 26 -2.43 5.71 27.58
N TYR A 27 -3.63 5.58 27.03
CA TYR A 27 -3.95 4.53 26.08
C TYR A 27 -2.87 4.65 25.01
N ARG A 28 -1.94 3.69 25.01
CA ARG A 28 -0.91 3.57 23.98
C ARG A 28 -1.39 2.47 23.05
N PRO A 29 -2.21 2.77 22.03
CA PRO A 29 -2.34 1.84 20.94
C PRO A 29 -0.97 1.78 20.26
N PHE A 30 -0.62 0.64 19.70
CA PHE A 30 0.62 0.42 18.93
C PHE A 30 1.88 0.15 19.76
N LEU A 31 1.93 -1.03 20.37
CA LEU A 31 3.19 -1.73 20.60
C LEU A 31 3.14 -3.09 19.91
N SER A 32 4.21 -3.34 19.17
CA SER A 32 4.52 -4.48 18.31
C SER A 32 4.46 -5.87 18.92
N ASP A 33 4.13 -5.98 20.22
CA ASP A 33 4.34 -7.17 21.05
C ASP A 33 3.14 -7.52 21.94
N ASN A 34 1.96 -6.91 21.70
CA ASN A 34 0.74 -7.01 22.53
C ASN A 34 0.44 -8.43 23.04
N VAL A 35 0.30 -9.43 22.18
CA VAL A 35 -0.17 -10.76 22.63
C VAL A 35 0.91 -11.48 23.44
N ALA A 36 2.17 -11.42 23.01
CA ALA A 36 3.28 -12.09 23.71
C ALA A 36 3.63 -11.42 25.04
N TYR A 37 3.51 -10.08 25.12
CA TYR A 37 3.68 -9.34 26.37
C TYR A 37 2.51 -9.62 27.32
N ILE A 38 1.25 -9.53 26.88
CA ILE A 38 0.07 -9.79 27.72
C ILE A 38 0.07 -11.23 28.25
N ASP A 39 0.48 -12.20 27.43
CA ASP A 39 0.57 -13.61 27.82
C ASP A 39 1.63 -13.88 28.90
N THR A 40 2.53 -12.93 29.17
CA THR A 40 3.65 -13.09 30.11
C THR A 40 3.72 -12.01 31.20
N ALA A 41 3.06 -10.86 31.02
CA ALA A 41 3.17 -9.67 31.86
C ALA A 41 2.65 -9.87 33.30
N ASP A 42 1.72 -10.80 33.48
CA ASP A 42 1.10 -11.12 34.78
C ASP A 42 1.27 -12.59 35.16
N ASN A 43 2.42 -13.18 34.78
CA ASN A 43 2.69 -14.62 34.90
C ASN A 43 1.66 -15.50 34.16
N GLY A 44 1.05 -14.96 33.10
CA GLY A 44 0.14 -15.68 32.23
C GLY A 44 -1.29 -15.81 32.76
N PHE A 45 -1.69 -14.99 33.74
CA PHE A 45 -3.09 -14.89 34.15
C PHE A 45 -3.97 -14.35 33.02
N ALA A 46 -3.52 -13.31 32.32
CA ALA A 46 -4.20 -12.73 31.16
C ALA A 46 -3.91 -13.50 29.85
N LYS A 47 -3.24 -14.65 29.92
CA LYS A 47 -2.91 -15.43 28.74
C LYS A 47 -4.16 -15.80 27.96
N GLY A 48 -4.20 -15.39 26.69
CA GLY A 48 -5.34 -15.61 25.79
C GLY A 48 -6.56 -14.71 26.00
N TRP A 49 -6.60 -13.86 27.04
CA TRP A 49 -7.70 -12.92 27.28
C TRP A 49 -7.84 -11.90 26.16
N HIS A 50 -6.71 -11.36 25.70
CA HIS A 50 -6.63 -10.42 24.58
C HIS A 50 -6.27 -11.11 23.25
N SER A 51 -6.55 -12.41 23.10
CA SER A 51 -6.26 -13.15 21.85
C SER A 51 -6.99 -12.60 20.61
N HIS A 52 -8.01 -11.77 20.81
CA HIS A 52 -8.75 -11.06 19.78
C HIS A 52 -8.18 -9.67 19.45
N GLU A 53 -7.26 -9.14 20.28
CA GLU A 53 -6.55 -7.90 19.98
C GLU A 53 -5.43 -8.18 18.99
N ARG A 54 -5.63 -7.73 17.76
CA ARG A 54 -4.69 -7.96 16.66
C ARG A 54 -3.73 -6.79 16.53
N SER A 55 -2.57 -7.06 15.94
CA SER A 55 -1.68 -5.99 15.47
C SER A 55 -2.42 -5.14 14.45
N ASP A 56 -2.30 -3.83 14.58
CA ASP A 56 -2.89 -2.82 13.71
C ASP A 56 -1.77 -1.81 13.38
N PRO A 57 -1.60 -1.32 12.14
CA PRO A 57 -0.61 -0.29 11.87
C PRO A 57 -1.14 1.08 12.32
N MET A 58 -0.23 1.99 12.70
CA MET A 58 -0.60 3.38 13.03
C MET A 58 -1.23 4.15 11.87
N ALA A 59 -0.93 3.74 10.63
CA ALA A 59 -1.41 4.42 9.44
C ALA A 59 -1.28 3.53 8.21
N TRP A 60 -1.93 3.92 7.11
CA TRP A 60 -1.82 3.29 5.80
C TRP A 60 -1.30 4.26 4.75
N PHE A 61 -0.48 3.78 3.81
CA PHE A 61 -0.05 4.54 2.65
C PHE A 61 -0.35 3.75 1.38
N ASP A 62 -1.22 4.28 0.53
CA ASP A 62 -1.56 3.63 -0.73
C ASP A 62 -0.53 3.96 -1.82
N VAL A 63 0.32 3.00 -2.19
CA VAL A 63 1.34 3.20 -3.22
C VAL A 63 0.79 3.10 -4.65
N HIS A 64 -0.49 2.76 -4.84
CA HIS A 64 -1.05 2.47 -6.16
C HIS A 64 -2.46 3.03 -6.30
N MET A 65 -2.54 4.32 -6.64
CA MET A 65 -3.80 4.99 -6.94
C MET A 65 -3.80 5.56 -8.36
N HIS A 66 -5.00 5.71 -8.90
CA HIS A 66 -5.30 6.38 -10.15
C HIS A 66 -6.11 7.65 -9.89
N ILE A 67 -6.18 8.50 -10.92
CA ILE A 67 -7.05 9.67 -10.90
C ILE A 67 -7.79 9.78 -12.23
N SER A 68 -9.09 10.08 -12.13
CA SER A 68 -9.97 10.30 -13.27
C SER A 68 -9.47 11.45 -14.12
N LYS A 69 -9.62 11.31 -15.45
CA LYS A 69 -9.34 12.38 -16.40
C LYS A 69 -10.19 13.63 -16.17
N ALA A 70 -11.35 13.48 -15.52
CA ALA A 70 -12.19 14.60 -15.13
C ALA A 70 -11.52 15.52 -14.08
N CYS A 71 -10.54 15.00 -13.32
CA CYS A 71 -9.76 15.78 -12.36
C CYS A 71 -8.62 16.53 -13.06
N SER A 72 -8.96 17.34 -14.06
CA SER A 72 -7.99 17.98 -14.96
C SER A 72 -7.33 19.23 -14.39
N THR A 73 -7.96 19.91 -13.42
CA THR A 73 -7.44 21.13 -12.79
C THR A 73 -7.00 20.87 -11.35
N GLU A 74 -6.15 21.74 -10.80
CA GLU A 74 -5.70 21.63 -9.40
C GLU A 74 -6.87 21.57 -8.41
N VAL A 75 -7.91 22.39 -8.65
CA VAL A 75 -9.12 22.43 -7.83
C VAL A 75 -9.86 21.09 -7.85
N LEU A 76 -10.06 20.51 -9.05
CA LEU A 76 -10.75 19.23 -9.19
C LEU A 76 -9.90 18.07 -8.61
N ALA A 77 -8.58 18.13 -8.75
CA ALA A 77 -7.69 17.15 -8.11
C ALA A 77 -7.77 17.22 -6.58
N LYS A 78 -7.79 18.44 -6.01
CA LYS A 78 -7.99 18.66 -4.57
C LYS A 78 -9.33 18.14 -4.09
N GLU A 79 -10.41 18.39 -4.82
CA GLU A 79 -11.74 17.86 -4.50
C GLU A 79 -11.75 16.34 -4.47
N ALA A 80 -11.14 15.68 -5.45
CA ALA A 80 -11.05 14.22 -5.49
C ALA A 80 -10.26 13.63 -4.31
N VAL A 81 -9.13 14.24 -3.93
CA VAL A 81 -8.35 13.82 -2.76
C VAL A 81 -9.13 14.07 -1.46
N THR A 82 -9.86 15.19 -1.38
CA THR A 82 -10.70 15.52 -0.21
C THR A 82 -11.83 14.52 -0.05
N PHE A 83 -12.48 14.15 -1.16
CA PHE A 83 -13.52 13.12 -1.17
C PHE A 83 -12.96 11.78 -0.68
N TRP A 84 -11.84 11.32 -1.25
CA TRP A 84 -11.17 10.10 -0.81
C TRP A 84 -10.88 10.07 0.70
N ARG A 85 -10.32 11.16 1.24
CA ARG A 85 -10.08 11.28 2.68
C ARG A 85 -11.35 11.25 3.51
N LYS A 86 -12.44 11.81 3.01
CA LYS A 86 -13.73 11.81 3.71
C LYS A 86 -14.34 10.40 3.74
N GLU A 87 -14.37 9.72 2.60
CA GLU A 87 -14.99 8.40 2.49
C GLU A 87 -14.19 7.31 3.23
N PHE A 88 -12.86 7.42 3.22
CA PHE A 88 -11.96 6.40 3.79
C PHE A 88 -11.19 6.89 5.02
N GLY A 89 -11.60 8.02 5.61
CA GLY A 89 -10.87 8.65 6.72
C GLY A 89 -10.74 7.80 7.98
N THR A 90 -11.53 6.74 8.10
CA THR A 90 -11.48 5.76 9.21
C THR A 90 -10.23 4.88 9.21
N PHE A 91 -9.45 4.86 8.12
CA PHE A 91 -8.25 4.03 8.00
C PHE A 91 -6.94 4.78 8.30
N ASP A 92 -6.95 5.97 8.90
CA ASP A 92 -5.74 6.72 9.29
C ASP A 92 -4.65 6.77 8.18
N TRP A 93 -4.86 7.59 7.15
CA TRP A 93 -3.96 7.65 6.00
C TRP A 93 -2.69 8.46 6.27
N ALA A 94 -1.52 7.84 6.11
CA ALA A 94 -0.23 8.52 5.99
C ALA A 94 -0.06 9.20 4.62
N GLY A 95 -0.81 8.78 3.60
CA GLY A 95 -0.78 9.37 2.27
C GLY A 95 -1.14 8.40 1.14
N GLY A 96 -0.92 8.86 -0.09
CA GLY A 96 -1.15 8.08 -1.29
C GLY A 96 -0.29 8.52 -2.46
N ALA A 97 0.04 7.58 -3.35
CA ALA A 97 0.79 7.83 -4.57
C ALA A 97 -0.10 7.65 -5.82
N ILE A 98 -0.36 8.77 -6.48
CA ILE A 98 -1.36 8.88 -7.55
C ILE A 98 -0.66 8.90 -8.90
N MET A 99 -1.11 8.03 -9.80
CA MET A 99 -0.58 7.91 -11.15
C MET A 99 -1.39 8.78 -12.11
N ALA A 100 -0.71 9.72 -12.76
CA ALA A 100 -1.37 10.70 -13.61
C ALA A 100 -0.65 10.92 -14.92
N TYR A 101 -1.43 11.16 -15.98
CA TYR A 101 -0.89 11.57 -17.28
C TYR A 101 -0.43 13.04 -17.24
N PRO A 102 0.58 13.41 -18.05
CA PRO A 102 1.03 14.80 -18.17
C PRO A 102 -0.16 15.78 -18.35
N GLY A 103 -0.12 16.88 -17.62
CA GLY A 103 -1.17 17.92 -17.67
C GLY A 103 -2.33 17.73 -16.70
N SER A 104 -2.35 16.67 -15.87
CA SER A 104 -3.33 16.57 -14.78
C SER A 104 -3.12 17.64 -13.70
N GLY A 105 -4.20 18.13 -13.09
CA GLY A 105 -4.13 19.09 -11.99
C GLY A 105 -3.44 18.57 -10.72
N ILE A 106 -3.30 17.24 -10.58
CA ILE A 106 -2.68 16.64 -9.40
C ILE A 106 -1.21 16.99 -9.23
N PHE A 107 -0.48 17.27 -10.34
CA PHE A 107 0.93 17.64 -10.28
C PHE A 107 1.16 18.97 -9.56
N ASP A 108 0.22 19.91 -9.68
CA ASP A 108 0.28 21.19 -8.97
C ASP A 108 -0.22 21.04 -7.53
N TYR A 109 -1.33 20.31 -7.34
CA TYR A 109 -1.89 20.07 -6.01
C TYR A 109 -0.90 19.35 -5.07
N ALA A 110 -0.17 18.35 -5.54
CA ALA A 110 0.78 17.56 -4.75
C ALA A 110 1.93 18.39 -4.13
N LYS A 111 2.18 19.61 -4.65
CA LYS A 111 3.14 20.53 -4.01
C LYS A 111 2.59 21.18 -2.74
N THR A 112 1.27 21.29 -2.65
CA THR A 112 0.57 21.90 -1.51
C THR A 112 0.21 20.89 -0.43
N ASP A 113 0.24 19.60 -0.77
CA ASP A 113 -0.16 18.52 0.11
C ASP A 113 0.91 17.42 0.14
N SER A 114 1.66 17.43 1.22
CA SER A 114 2.84 16.60 1.38
C SER A 114 2.54 15.12 1.67
N THR A 115 1.27 14.76 1.91
CA THR A 115 0.86 13.35 1.97
C THR A 115 0.52 12.79 0.58
N VAL A 116 0.56 13.62 -0.47
CA VAL A 116 0.27 13.22 -1.85
C VAL A 116 1.56 13.10 -2.64
N ALA A 117 1.87 11.88 -3.06
CA ALA A 117 2.90 11.61 -4.07
C ALA A 117 2.26 11.48 -5.45
N VAL A 118 3.01 11.86 -6.49
CA VAL A 118 2.57 11.68 -7.87
C VAL A 118 3.59 10.86 -8.65
N TYR A 119 3.10 9.84 -9.34
CA TYR A 119 3.82 9.14 -10.39
C TYR A 119 3.48 9.75 -11.74
N LEU A 120 4.50 10.23 -12.47
CA LEU A 120 4.33 10.60 -13.87
C LEU A 120 4.07 9.34 -14.68
N ARG A 121 2.89 9.24 -15.28
CA ARG A 121 2.59 8.15 -16.20
C ARG A 121 3.12 8.46 -17.59
N LEU A 122 4.12 7.69 -18.04
CA LEU A 122 4.60 7.72 -19.42
C LEU A 122 3.90 6.61 -20.23
N THR A 123 3.70 6.85 -21.53
CA THR A 123 3.22 5.84 -22.48
C THR A 123 4.39 5.19 -23.19
N TYR A 124 4.24 3.94 -23.63
CA TYR A 124 5.33 3.14 -24.22
C TYR A 124 5.99 3.80 -25.46
N ASP A 125 5.25 4.70 -26.12
CA ASP A 125 5.63 5.44 -27.32
C ASP A 125 6.16 6.86 -27.04
N ASN A 126 6.20 7.29 -25.77
CA ASN A 126 6.71 8.60 -25.37
C ASN A 126 7.62 8.55 -24.13
N PRO A 127 8.86 8.02 -24.25
CA PRO A 127 9.86 7.99 -23.19
C PRO A 127 10.48 9.38 -22.91
N ASP A 128 9.70 10.34 -22.44
CA ASP A 128 10.14 11.72 -22.23
C ASP A 128 10.97 11.90 -20.95
N VAL A 129 12.27 11.60 -21.04
CA VAL A 129 13.23 11.76 -19.94
C VAL A 129 13.41 13.22 -19.50
N LYS A 130 13.21 14.20 -20.40
CA LYS A 130 13.34 15.63 -20.06
C LYS A 130 12.18 16.07 -19.19
N LEU A 131 10.97 15.57 -19.48
CA LEU A 131 9.80 15.81 -18.65
C LEU A 131 9.95 15.22 -17.25
N VAL A 132 10.51 14.00 -17.13
CA VAL A 132 10.81 13.37 -15.83
C VAL A 132 11.71 14.26 -14.98
N ASP A 133 12.86 14.69 -15.54
CA ASP A 133 13.83 15.54 -14.83
C ASP A 133 13.21 16.89 -14.44
N SER A 134 12.50 17.54 -15.36
CA SER A 134 11.84 18.83 -15.13
C SER A 134 10.79 18.76 -14.01
N LEU A 135 9.85 17.81 -14.08
CA LEU A 135 8.80 17.68 -13.08
C LEU A 135 9.36 17.29 -11.70
N PHE A 136 10.41 16.47 -11.65
CA PHE A 136 11.07 16.15 -10.39
C PHE A 136 11.71 17.37 -9.76
N ARG A 137 12.48 18.17 -10.52
CA ARG A 137 13.12 19.40 -10.02
C ARG A 137 12.10 20.44 -9.56
N LEU A 138 10.92 20.48 -10.16
CA LEU A 138 9.81 21.33 -9.73
C LEU A 138 9.07 20.78 -8.48
N GLY A 139 9.47 19.62 -7.96
CA GLY A 139 8.86 18.97 -6.82
C GLY A 139 7.48 18.36 -7.11
N LYS A 140 7.12 18.19 -8.39
CA LYS A 140 5.78 17.75 -8.81
C LYS A 140 5.60 16.22 -8.84
N ILE A 141 6.69 15.46 -8.79
CA ILE A 141 6.64 13.99 -8.84
C ILE A 141 7.55 13.34 -7.80
N ARG A 142 7.22 12.09 -7.48
CA ARG A 142 8.00 11.18 -6.62
C ARG A 142 8.34 9.86 -7.30
N GLY A 143 7.99 9.69 -8.58
CA GLY A 143 8.37 8.54 -9.38
C GLY A 143 7.73 8.54 -10.77
N VAL A 144 7.85 7.42 -11.47
CA VAL A 144 7.29 7.20 -12.81
C VAL A 144 6.42 5.95 -12.83
N LYS A 145 5.28 5.99 -13.54
CA LYS A 145 4.40 4.84 -13.79
C LYS A 145 4.54 4.38 -15.23
N LEU A 146 4.77 3.08 -15.40
CA LEU A 146 4.85 2.41 -16.69
C LEU A 146 3.83 1.26 -16.77
N HIS A 147 3.39 0.94 -17.99
CA HIS A 147 2.40 -0.11 -18.19
C HIS A 147 2.56 -0.78 -19.56
N MET A 148 2.78 -2.10 -19.57
CA MET A 148 2.96 -2.87 -20.80
C MET A 148 1.64 -3.27 -21.49
N ARG A 149 0.49 -3.19 -20.81
CA ARG A 149 -0.81 -3.62 -21.37
C ARG A 149 -1.14 -3.00 -22.73
N PRO A 150 -0.92 -1.69 -22.98
CA PRO A 150 -1.18 -1.12 -24.29
C PRO A 150 -0.31 -1.71 -25.41
N ILE A 151 0.90 -2.21 -25.11
CA ILE A 151 1.77 -2.91 -26.06
C ILE A 151 1.14 -4.26 -26.42
N TYR A 152 0.72 -5.01 -25.40
CA TYR A 152 0.08 -6.32 -25.56
C TYR A 152 -1.25 -6.23 -26.31
N GLU A 153 -2.09 -5.27 -25.97
CA GLU A 153 -3.39 -5.05 -26.61
C GLU A 153 -3.25 -4.62 -28.08
N LYS A 154 -2.14 -3.98 -28.46
CA LYS A 154 -1.83 -3.61 -29.84
C LYS A 154 -1.04 -4.68 -30.62
N GLY A 155 -0.70 -5.82 -30.01
CA GLY A 155 0.08 -6.86 -30.66
C GLY A 155 1.54 -6.49 -30.95
N LEU A 156 2.09 -5.53 -30.20
CA LEU A 156 3.46 -5.04 -30.40
C LEU A 156 4.48 -5.88 -29.62
N ASP A 157 5.75 -5.82 -30.01
CA ASP A 157 6.85 -6.45 -29.26
C ASP A 157 7.18 -5.64 -27.99
N TYR A 158 7.39 -6.33 -26.86
CA TYR A 158 7.77 -5.71 -25.59
C TYR A 158 9.10 -4.96 -25.66
N LYS A 159 9.99 -5.34 -26.60
CA LYS A 159 11.29 -4.71 -26.83
C LYS A 159 11.22 -3.24 -27.26
N ILE A 160 10.03 -2.71 -27.57
CA ILE A 160 9.87 -1.25 -27.74
C ILE A 160 10.36 -0.50 -26.49
N MET A 161 10.15 -1.08 -25.30
CA MET A 161 10.64 -0.51 -24.04
C MET A 161 12.11 -0.82 -23.74
N ASP A 162 12.83 -1.50 -24.64
CA ASP A 162 14.27 -1.77 -24.57
C ASP A 162 15.12 -0.80 -25.40
N SER A 163 14.54 0.28 -25.92
CA SER A 163 15.25 1.27 -26.74
C SER A 163 16.13 2.20 -25.89
N ASP A 164 17.12 2.84 -26.53
CA ASP A 164 18.02 3.80 -25.86
C ASP A 164 17.27 4.92 -25.14
N ALA A 165 16.14 5.36 -25.70
CA ALA A 165 15.29 6.38 -25.07
C ALA A 165 14.66 5.88 -23.76
N TRP A 166 14.23 4.62 -23.69
CA TRP A 166 13.73 4.02 -22.46
C TRP A 166 14.84 3.76 -21.44
N HIS A 167 16.00 3.28 -21.90
CA HIS A 167 17.20 3.15 -21.09
C HIS A 167 17.60 4.48 -20.42
N ALA A 168 17.45 5.61 -21.13
CA ALA A 168 17.66 6.94 -20.56
C ALA A 168 16.66 7.28 -19.44
N VAL A 169 15.39 6.90 -19.57
CA VAL A 169 14.37 7.07 -18.50
C VAL A 169 14.73 6.23 -17.26
N TYR A 170 15.13 4.98 -17.45
CA TYR A 170 15.50 4.08 -16.34
C TYR A 170 16.72 4.60 -15.58
N ALA A 171 17.76 5.03 -16.31
CA ALA A 171 18.96 5.63 -15.74
C ALA A 171 18.64 6.91 -14.97
N LYS A 172 17.82 7.80 -15.56
CA LYS A 172 17.44 9.07 -14.94
C LYS A 172 16.67 8.85 -13.63
N CYS A 173 15.76 7.87 -13.56
CA CYS A 173 15.05 7.59 -12.32
C CYS A 173 16.01 7.14 -11.19
N GLY A 174 17.03 6.34 -11.52
CA GLY A 174 18.07 5.95 -10.58
C GLY A 174 18.94 7.13 -10.12
N GLU A 175 19.34 8.01 -11.04
CA GLU A 175 20.08 9.24 -10.73
C GLU A 175 19.30 10.17 -9.79
N LEU A 176 18.00 10.36 -10.06
CA LEU A 176 17.13 11.19 -9.25
C LEU A 176 16.70 10.52 -7.93
N GLY A 177 17.02 9.22 -7.76
CA GLY A 177 16.61 8.44 -6.61
C GLY A 177 15.09 8.33 -6.49
N ILE A 178 14.35 8.22 -7.59
CA ILE A 178 12.89 8.02 -7.59
C ILE A 178 12.52 6.64 -8.17
N PRO A 179 11.50 5.97 -7.62
CA PRO A 179 11.07 4.67 -8.12
C PRO A 179 10.32 4.72 -9.45
N ILE A 180 10.35 3.59 -10.15
CA ILE A 180 9.50 3.27 -11.28
C ILE A 180 8.51 2.20 -10.85
N ILE A 181 7.22 2.50 -10.83
CA ILE A 181 6.17 1.51 -10.64
C ILE A 181 5.68 1.00 -12.00
N TRP A 182 5.68 -0.32 -12.20
CA TRP A 182 5.57 -0.90 -13.53
C TRP A 182 4.68 -2.14 -13.53
N HIS A 183 3.64 -2.12 -14.37
CA HIS A 183 3.04 -3.36 -14.85
C HIS A 183 3.88 -3.95 -15.96
N VAL A 184 4.76 -4.87 -15.60
CA VAL A 184 5.58 -5.63 -16.56
C VAL A 184 4.73 -6.74 -17.15
N ASN A 185 4.27 -7.69 -16.34
CA ASN A 185 3.44 -8.79 -16.81
C ASN A 185 1.94 -8.43 -16.87
N GLN A 186 1.15 -9.35 -17.43
CA GLN A 186 -0.30 -9.40 -17.23
C GLN A 186 -0.73 -10.81 -16.85
N ARG A 187 -1.89 -10.92 -16.22
CA ARG A 187 -2.57 -12.21 -16.05
C ARG A 187 -2.74 -12.90 -17.41
N TYR A 188 -2.53 -14.21 -17.43
CA TYR A 188 -2.68 -15.03 -18.62
C TYR A 188 -4.15 -15.41 -18.88
N THR A 189 -4.87 -15.80 -17.82
CA THR A 189 -6.26 -16.24 -17.88
C THR A 189 -7.24 -15.12 -17.52
N SER A 190 -8.49 -15.26 -17.97
CA SER A 190 -9.62 -14.57 -17.36
C SER A 190 -10.10 -15.37 -16.16
N PRO A 191 -10.01 -14.85 -14.93
CA PRO A 191 -10.59 -15.54 -13.80
C PRO A 191 -12.11 -15.51 -13.99
N GLN A 192 -12.79 -16.66 -13.96
CA GLN A 192 -14.25 -16.72 -14.10
C GLN A 192 -14.97 -15.93 -12.97
N LEU A 193 -14.26 -15.64 -11.88
CA LEU A 193 -14.78 -15.03 -10.65
C LEU A 193 -14.21 -13.62 -10.37
N SER A 194 -13.35 -13.07 -11.22
CA SER A 194 -12.86 -11.69 -11.08
C SER A 194 -13.24 -10.87 -12.30
N HIS A 195 -13.61 -9.61 -12.10
CA HIS A 195 -13.87 -8.69 -13.21
C HIS A 195 -12.68 -8.66 -14.18
N GLY A 196 -12.96 -8.94 -15.46
CA GLY A 196 -11.89 -9.03 -16.44
C GLY A 196 -12.31 -9.47 -17.83
N VAL A 197 -11.75 -8.81 -18.83
CA VAL A 197 -11.85 -9.19 -20.25
C VAL A 197 -10.88 -10.34 -20.54
N ASP A 198 -11.29 -11.28 -21.41
CA ASP A 198 -10.44 -12.34 -22.00
C ASP A 198 -9.07 -11.80 -22.42
N LYS A 199 -8.03 -12.23 -21.71
CA LYS A 199 -6.63 -11.93 -22.04
C LYS A 199 -5.91 -13.10 -22.69
N GLU A 200 -6.48 -14.30 -22.67
CA GLU A 200 -5.86 -15.48 -23.28
C GLU A 200 -5.81 -15.31 -24.80
N SER A 201 -6.88 -14.79 -25.41
CA SER A 201 -6.91 -14.48 -26.84
C SER A 201 -5.95 -13.38 -27.27
N ALA A 202 -5.59 -12.45 -26.36
CA ALA A 202 -4.55 -11.46 -26.61
C ALA A 202 -3.17 -12.11 -26.59
N TRP A 203 -2.87 -12.91 -25.56
CA TRP A 203 -1.58 -13.61 -25.44
C TRP A 203 -1.32 -14.59 -26.58
N LYS A 204 -2.33 -15.32 -27.06
CA LYS A 204 -2.21 -16.24 -28.21
C LYS A 204 -1.76 -15.55 -29.50
N LYS A 205 -1.96 -14.24 -29.62
CA LYS A 205 -1.54 -13.44 -30.78
C LYS A 205 -0.13 -12.87 -30.63
N LEU A 206 0.43 -12.91 -29.42
CA LEU A 206 1.77 -12.41 -29.13
C LEU A 206 2.79 -13.52 -29.39
N GLY A 207 3.87 -13.21 -30.11
CA GLY A 207 4.97 -14.15 -30.36
C GLY A 207 5.92 -14.35 -29.17
N TYR A 208 5.46 -14.06 -27.94
CA TYR A 208 6.23 -14.10 -26.70
C TYR A 208 5.31 -14.31 -25.49
N THR A 209 5.93 -14.68 -24.36
CA THR A 209 5.25 -15.04 -23.10
C THR A 209 5.62 -14.08 -21.97
N ASN A 210 4.90 -14.18 -20.83
CA ASN A 210 5.31 -13.51 -19.58
C ASN A 210 6.75 -13.88 -19.16
N ALA A 211 7.24 -15.08 -19.49
CA ALA A 211 8.62 -15.48 -19.15
C ALA A 211 9.66 -14.71 -19.97
N ASP A 212 9.38 -14.45 -21.26
CA ASP A 212 10.25 -13.65 -22.13
C ASP A 212 10.33 -12.20 -21.65
N VAL A 213 9.17 -11.61 -21.32
CA VAL A 213 9.09 -10.26 -20.77
C VAL A 213 9.81 -10.18 -19.42
N LEU A 214 9.60 -11.15 -18.53
CA LEU A 214 10.25 -11.17 -17.22
C LEU A 214 11.78 -11.27 -17.37
N LYS A 215 12.29 -12.13 -18.24
CA LYS A 215 13.73 -12.26 -18.51
C LYS A 215 14.33 -10.94 -18.99
N TRP A 216 13.64 -10.24 -19.88
CA TRP A 216 14.04 -8.91 -20.33
C TRP A 216 14.04 -7.90 -19.17
N PHE A 217 12.97 -7.84 -18.38
CA PHE A 217 12.88 -6.98 -17.21
C PHE A 217 14.01 -7.25 -16.20
N GLU A 218 14.35 -8.51 -15.92
CA GLU A 218 15.48 -8.87 -15.05
C GLU A 218 16.80 -8.31 -15.60
N GLY A 219 16.98 -8.27 -16.93
CA GLY A 219 18.12 -7.59 -17.57
C GLY A 219 18.13 -6.08 -17.30
N VAL A 220 16.97 -5.41 -17.38
CA VAL A 220 16.81 -3.98 -17.05
C VAL A 220 17.09 -3.73 -15.57
N ALA A 221 16.53 -4.54 -14.67
CA ALA A 221 16.71 -4.39 -13.22
C ALA A 221 18.18 -4.55 -12.81
N ASN A 222 18.89 -5.53 -13.41
CA ASN A 222 20.33 -5.71 -13.21
C ASN A 222 21.15 -4.53 -13.74
N ARG A 223 20.83 -4.04 -14.94
CA ARG A 223 21.56 -2.93 -15.57
C ARG A 223 21.41 -1.63 -14.79
N TYR A 224 20.24 -1.39 -14.20
CA TYR A 224 19.91 -0.20 -13.43
C TYR A 224 19.73 -0.51 -11.95
N ALA A 225 20.76 -1.09 -11.33
CA ALA A 225 20.75 -1.50 -9.92
C ALA A 225 20.43 -0.35 -8.92
N ASN A 226 20.70 0.91 -9.31
CA ASN A 226 20.37 2.09 -8.51
C ASN A 226 18.91 2.55 -8.68
N THR A 227 18.20 2.04 -9.68
CA THR A 227 16.79 2.36 -9.93
C THR A 227 15.91 1.38 -9.17
N ARG A 228 14.99 1.91 -8.37
CA ARG A 228 14.01 1.11 -7.63
C ARG A 228 12.83 0.80 -8.56
N PHE A 229 12.54 -0.48 -8.77
CA PHE A 229 11.39 -0.91 -9.59
C PHE A 229 10.30 -1.49 -8.70
N ILE A 230 9.10 -0.94 -8.71
CA ILE A 230 7.94 -1.47 -7.97
C ILE A 230 7.08 -2.25 -8.96
N LEU A 231 7.06 -3.57 -8.85
CA LEU A 231 6.21 -4.40 -9.69
C LEU A 231 4.76 -4.29 -9.22
N ALA A 232 3.91 -3.83 -10.12
CA ALA A 232 2.48 -3.71 -9.87
C ALA A 232 1.83 -5.09 -9.70
N HIS A 233 0.98 -5.23 -8.69
CA HIS A 233 0.15 -6.40 -8.41
C HIS A 233 0.92 -7.71 -8.28
N PHE A 234 2.02 -7.71 -7.51
CA PHE A 234 2.90 -8.88 -7.40
C PHE A 234 3.43 -9.37 -8.75
N ASN A 235 3.45 -8.49 -9.75
CA ASN A 235 3.73 -8.82 -11.15
C ASN A 235 2.86 -9.96 -11.72
N PHE A 236 1.67 -10.19 -11.15
CA PHE A 236 0.84 -11.36 -11.42
C PHE A 236 1.58 -12.70 -11.23
N MET A 237 2.52 -12.77 -10.29
CA MET A 237 3.30 -13.96 -9.98
C MET A 237 2.85 -14.57 -8.64
N GLY A 238 2.95 -15.90 -8.55
CA GLY A 238 2.85 -16.60 -7.26
C GLY A 238 4.04 -16.30 -6.34
N GLN A 239 3.87 -16.55 -5.06
CA GLN A 239 4.79 -16.18 -3.98
C GLN A 239 6.17 -16.83 -4.13
N GLY A 240 6.24 -18.08 -4.60
CA GLY A 240 7.51 -18.77 -4.85
C GLY A 240 8.34 -18.09 -5.94
N PRO A 241 7.84 -18.00 -7.19
CA PRO A 241 8.53 -17.30 -8.27
C PRO A 241 8.82 -15.82 -7.97
N LEU A 242 7.87 -15.11 -7.35
CA LEU A 242 8.08 -13.71 -6.95
C LEU A 242 9.17 -13.59 -5.89
N GLY A 243 9.18 -14.44 -4.88
CA GLY A 243 10.22 -14.46 -3.85
C GLY A 243 11.60 -14.68 -4.45
N ALA A 244 11.73 -15.66 -5.35
CA ALA A 244 12.99 -15.91 -6.06
C ALA A 244 13.44 -14.71 -6.91
N LEU A 245 12.50 -13.95 -7.50
CA LEU A 245 12.81 -12.70 -8.20
C LEU A 245 13.33 -11.63 -7.23
N LEU A 246 12.66 -11.44 -6.08
CA LEU A 246 13.05 -10.48 -5.06
C LEU A 246 14.43 -10.79 -4.43
N ASP A 247 14.77 -12.08 -4.28
CA ASP A 247 16.08 -12.55 -3.82
C ASP A 247 17.20 -12.18 -4.82
N ARG A 248 16.93 -12.32 -6.13
CA ARG A 248 17.93 -12.03 -7.18
C ARG A 248 18.14 -10.52 -7.40
N HIS A 249 17.09 -9.71 -7.18
CA HIS A 249 17.09 -8.30 -7.54
C HIS A 249 16.81 -7.39 -6.34
N PRO A 250 17.84 -6.88 -5.63
CA PRO A 250 17.69 -6.09 -4.40
C PRO A 250 17.05 -4.70 -4.60
N ASN A 251 16.85 -4.27 -5.86
CA ASN A 251 16.19 -3.03 -6.24
C ASN A 251 14.72 -3.20 -6.72
N VAL A 252 14.20 -4.42 -6.79
CA VAL A 252 12.82 -4.76 -7.19
C VAL A 252 11.84 -4.91 -6.00
N TYR A 253 10.91 -4.01 -5.85
CA TYR A 253 9.84 -4.03 -4.86
C TYR A 253 8.54 -4.50 -5.52
N THR A 254 7.48 -4.61 -4.73
CA THR A 254 6.14 -4.87 -5.27
C THR A 254 5.05 -4.23 -4.42
N ASP A 255 3.94 -3.88 -5.05
CA ASP A 255 2.72 -3.55 -4.34
C ASP A 255 1.81 -4.79 -4.21
N ALA A 256 1.09 -4.88 -3.11
CA ALA A 256 0.16 -5.96 -2.80
C ALA A 256 -1.19 -5.84 -3.52
N CYS A 257 -1.36 -4.79 -4.31
CA CYS A 257 -2.61 -4.42 -4.93
C CYS A 257 -3.16 -5.54 -5.82
N SER A 258 -4.46 -5.78 -5.77
CA SER A 258 -5.16 -6.81 -6.58
C SER A 258 -4.74 -8.26 -6.33
N ALA A 259 -3.58 -8.51 -5.69
CA ALA A 259 -3.11 -9.82 -5.29
C ALA A 259 -3.60 -10.19 -3.89
N TRP A 260 -3.69 -9.21 -2.99
CA TRP A 260 -4.12 -9.38 -1.60
C TRP A 260 -5.47 -8.72 -1.33
N HIS A 261 -6.49 -9.12 -2.07
CA HIS A 261 -7.87 -8.68 -1.85
C HIS A 261 -8.75 -9.87 -1.46
N ILE A 262 -9.64 -9.67 -0.49
CA ILE A 262 -10.64 -10.67 -0.12
C ILE A 262 -12.01 -10.02 0.04
N GLY A 263 -13.05 -10.68 -0.48
CA GLY A 263 -14.42 -10.18 -0.39
C GLY A 263 -14.88 -9.98 1.06
N PRO A 264 -15.86 -9.11 1.32
CA PRO A 264 -16.26 -8.71 2.68
C PRO A 264 -16.75 -9.86 3.58
N TYR A 265 -17.22 -10.96 2.98
CA TYR A 265 -17.73 -12.14 3.67
C TYR A 265 -16.82 -13.37 3.52
N HIS A 266 -15.61 -13.20 2.98
CA HIS A 266 -14.66 -14.28 2.79
C HIS A 266 -13.53 -14.19 3.82
N HIS A 267 -13.03 -15.36 4.20
CA HIS A 267 -11.87 -15.50 5.07
C HIS A 267 -10.77 -16.28 4.37
N LEU A 268 -9.52 -15.91 4.66
CA LEU A 268 -8.38 -16.71 4.25
C LEU A 268 -8.49 -18.08 4.92
N THR A 269 -8.34 -19.12 4.13
CA THR A 269 -8.18 -20.48 4.63
C THR A 269 -6.85 -20.61 5.37
N VAL A 270 -6.74 -21.61 6.25
CA VAL A 270 -5.49 -21.93 6.94
C VAL A 270 -4.34 -22.15 5.93
N SER A 271 -4.61 -22.87 4.83
CA SER A 271 -3.62 -23.12 3.78
C SER A 271 -3.12 -21.84 3.10
N GLU A 272 -4.00 -20.87 2.86
CA GLU A 272 -3.60 -19.57 2.28
C GLU A 272 -2.74 -18.78 3.25
N ILE A 273 -3.11 -18.74 4.54
CA ILE A 273 -2.34 -18.07 5.59
C ILE A 273 -0.95 -18.71 5.72
N GLU A 274 -0.86 -20.04 5.81
CA GLU A 274 0.41 -20.78 5.91
C GLU A 274 1.33 -20.56 4.71
N THR A 275 0.78 -20.21 3.54
CA THR A 275 1.55 -19.89 2.33
C THR A 275 1.98 -18.43 2.28
N ILE A 276 1.05 -17.50 2.55
CA ILE A 276 1.25 -16.07 2.30
C ILE A 276 1.96 -15.38 3.47
N ARG A 277 1.66 -15.76 4.71
CA ARG A 277 2.24 -15.13 5.90
C ARG A 277 3.77 -15.26 5.93
N PRO A 278 4.39 -16.43 5.72
CA PRO A 278 5.85 -16.54 5.71
C PRO A 278 6.49 -15.71 4.58
N PHE A 279 5.85 -15.65 3.41
CA PHE A 279 6.30 -14.79 2.32
C PHE A 279 6.29 -13.31 2.72
N ALA A 280 5.19 -12.83 3.29
CA ALA A 280 5.05 -11.45 3.75
C ALA A 280 6.11 -11.08 4.82
N ILE A 281 6.37 -11.99 5.77
CA ILE A 281 7.39 -11.78 6.82
C ILE A 281 8.81 -11.76 6.22
N ARG A 282 9.13 -12.71 5.32
CA ARG A 282 10.45 -12.81 4.69
C ARG A 282 10.77 -11.59 3.82
N TYR A 283 9.80 -11.12 3.04
CA TYR A 283 9.96 -10.00 2.11
C TYR A 283 9.33 -8.70 2.62
N GLN A 284 9.19 -8.57 3.94
CA GLN A 284 8.52 -7.45 4.61
C GLN A 284 9.05 -6.06 4.23
N ASP A 285 10.32 -5.94 3.82
CA ASP A 285 10.94 -4.66 3.43
C ASP A 285 10.76 -4.34 1.93
N ARG A 286 10.09 -5.22 1.18
CA ARG A 286 9.95 -5.15 -0.30
C ARG A 286 8.51 -5.12 -0.78
N ILE A 287 7.54 -5.30 0.13
CA ILE A 287 6.11 -5.30 -0.14
C ILE A 287 5.50 -4.00 0.38
N MET A 288 4.64 -3.37 -0.42
CA MET A 288 3.92 -2.14 -0.04
C MET A 288 2.41 -2.32 -0.24
N PHE A 289 1.63 -1.70 0.62
CA PHE A 289 0.19 -1.61 0.47
C PHE A 289 -0.20 -0.78 -0.78
N GLY A 290 -1.24 -1.19 -1.47
CA GLY A 290 -1.86 -0.41 -2.54
C GLY A 290 -3.19 -1.03 -2.98
N THR A 291 -4.07 -0.25 -3.62
CA THR A 291 -5.45 -0.67 -3.86
C THR A 291 -5.96 -0.59 -5.30
N ASP A 292 -5.23 0.06 -6.21
CA ASP A 292 -5.66 0.41 -7.57
C ASP A 292 -6.83 1.41 -7.61
N PHE A 293 -7.09 2.09 -6.50
CA PHE A 293 -8.25 2.96 -6.36
C PHE A 293 -8.20 4.14 -7.33
N ASN A 294 -9.33 4.49 -7.94
CA ASN A 294 -9.41 5.58 -8.89
C ASN A 294 -10.11 6.81 -8.30
N LEU A 295 -9.33 7.85 -7.98
CA LEU A 295 -9.82 9.12 -7.47
C LEU A 295 -10.74 9.83 -8.48
N HIS A 296 -11.84 10.39 -7.97
CA HIS A 296 -12.85 11.09 -8.76
C HIS A 296 -13.52 12.20 -7.94
N THR A 297 -14.09 13.20 -8.61
CA THR A 297 -14.74 14.38 -7.99
C THR A 297 -16.23 14.21 -7.71
N VAL A 298 -16.90 13.26 -8.38
CA VAL A 298 -18.37 13.08 -8.33
C VAL A 298 -18.67 11.69 -7.78
N GLN A 299 -19.73 11.57 -6.96
CA GLN A 299 -20.18 10.27 -6.48
C GLN A 299 -20.27 9.28 -7.65
N PRO A 300 -19.57 8.14 -7.56
CA PRO A 300 -19.67 7.12 -8.57
C PRO A 300 -21.10 6.62 -8.68
N ASP A 301 -21.51 6.27 -9.88
CA ASP A 301 -22.60 5.35 -10.15
C ASP A 301 -22.47 4.08 -9.29
N GLU A 302 -23.59 3.41 -8.98
CA GLU A 302 -23.62 2.28 -8.03
C GLU A 302 -22.64 1.15 -8.38
N ASP A 303 -22.40 0.91 -9.68
CA ASP A 303 -21.46 -0.08 -10.19
C ASP A 303 -20.00 0.29 -9.86
N VAL A 304 -19.66 1.57 -9.85
CA VAL A 304 -18.31 2.03 -9.52
C VAL A 304 -18.08 1.96 -8.00
N ARG A 305 -19.11 2.18 -7.17
CA ARG A 305 -19.04 1.97 -5.71
C ARG A 305 -18.72 0.53 -5.30
N TYR A 306 -19.16 -0.46 -6.09
CA TYR A 306 -18.90 -1.88 -5.79
C TYR A 306 -17.43 -2.27 -6.03
N TRP A 307 -16.80 -1.68 -7.05
CA TRP A 307 -15.37 -1.82 -7.35
C TRP A 307 -14.50 -1.05 -6.35
N ASP A 308 -15.04 0.03 -5.75
CA ASP A 308 -14.34 0.96 -4.86
C ASP A 308 -14.13 0.49 -3.41
N ARG A 309 -14.57 -0.73 -3.05
CA ARG A 309 -14.25 -1.34 -1.74
C ARG A 309 -12.86 -1.97 -1.70
N SER A 310 -11.97 -1.57 -2.61
CA SER A 310 -10.60 -2.07 -2.68
C SER A 310 -9.85 -1.88 -1.36
N TYR A 311 -10.04 -0.75 -0.66
CA TYR A 311 -9.46 -0.51 0.67
C TYR A 311 -9.88 -1.56 1.69
N GLU A 312 -11.19 -1.73 1.88
CA GLU A 312 -11.71 -2.69 2.85
C GLU A 312 -11.23 -4.11 2.53
N THR A 313 -11.28 -4.51 1.27
CA THR A 313 -10.88 -5.85 0.85
C THR A 313 -9.38 -6.08 0.99
N ALA A 314 -8.54 -5.08 0.71
CA ALA A 314 -7.09 -5.15 0.87
C ALA A 314 -6.67 -5.16 2.35
N ILE A 315 -7.22 -4.25 3.14
CA ILE A 315 -6.95 -4.15 4.59
C ILE A 315 -7.44 -5.43 5.27
N ARG A 316 -8.66 -5.90 4.99
CA ARG A 316 -9.18 -7.16 5.54
C ARG A 316 -8.29 -8.34 5.22
N PHE A 317 -7.74 -8.41 4.01
CA PHE A 317 -6.82 -9.48 3.64
C PHE A 317 -5.56 -9.45 4.51
N ILE A 318 -4.89 -8.29 4.56
CA ILE A 318 -3.63 -8.13 5.29
C ILE A 318 -3.82 -8.36 6.79
N MET A 319 -4.92 -7.87 7.37
CA MET A 319 -5.24 -8.07 8.79
C MET A 319 -5.54 -9.54 9.14
N GLN A 320 -6.01 -10.34 8.17
CA GLN A 320 -6.19 -11.78 8.35
C GLN A 320 -4.89 -12.58 8.30
N LEU A 321 -3.79 -11.99 7.81
CA LEU A 321 -2.47 -12.62 7.88
C LEU A 321 -1.88 -12.56 9.29
N GLU A 322 -2.43 -11.75 10.20
CA GLU A 322 -2.02 -11.58 11.61
C GLU A 322 -0.53 -11.23 11.78
N LEU A 323 0.02 -10.44 10.85
CA LEU A 323 1.45 -10.11 10.78
C LEU A 323 1.95 -9.45 12.08
N PRO A 324 3.19 -9.72 12.51
CA PRO A 324 3.78 -9.00 13.63
C PRO A 324 3.70 -7.49 13.40
N GLY A 325 3.39 -6.71 14.44
CA GLY A 325 3.22 -5.25 14.32
C GLY A 325 4.32 -4.50 13.54
N PRO A 326 5.63 -4.82 13.70
CA PRO A 326 6.69 -4.20 12.93
C PRO A 326 6.63 -4.54 11.43
N VAL A 327 6.29 -5.79 11.10
CA VAL A 327 6.11 -6.29 9.73
C VAL A 327 4.90 -5.59 9.09
N LEU A 328 3.78 -5.56 9.81
CA LEU A 328 2.55 -4.91 9.37
C LEU A 328 2.78 -3.43 9.09
N SER A 329 3.47 -2.71 9.98
CA SER A 329 3.80 -1.29 9.79
C SER A 329 4.67 -1.04 8.55
N LYS A 330 5.61 -1.95 8.26
CA LYS A 330 6.45 -1.85 7.06
C LYS A 330 5.62 -1.92 5.78
N ILE A 331 4.79 -2.94 5.68
CA ILE A 331 3.92 -3.19 4.53
C ILE A 331 2.87 -2.07 4.40
N ALA A 332 2.23 -1.69 5.50
CA ALA A 332 1.15 -0.71 5.52
C ALA A 332 1.60 0.69 5.09
N TYR A 333 2.78 1.16 5.52
CA TYR A 333 3.21 2.53 5.19
C TYR A 333 4.71 2.79 5.18
N LYS A 334 5.53 2.19 6.07
CA LYS A 334 6.95 2.62 6.22
C LYS A 334 7.76 2.38 4.95
N ASN A 335 7.51 1.28 4.25
CA ASN A 335 8.19 0.99 2.98
C ASN A 335 7.85 2.04 1.91
N ALA A 336 6.58 2.41 1.78
CA ALA A 336 6.17 3.41 0.79
C ALA A 336 6.83 4.77 1.08
N LEU A 337 6.81 5.23 2.34
CA LEU A 337 7.48 6.47 2.73
C LEU A 337 8.98 6.45 2.42
N LYS A 338 9.67 5.34 2.73
CA LYS A 338 11.09 5.15 2.41
C LYS A 338 11.35 5.13 0.90
N VAL A 339 10.52 4.41 0.14
CA VAL A 339 10.70 4.22 -1.30
C VAL A 339 10.40 5.51 -2.08
N LEU A 340 9.45 6.31 -1.60
CA LEU A 340 9.06 7.60 -2.21
C LEU A 340 9.83 8.81 -1.64
N ASN A 341 10.76 8.59 -0.71
CA ASN A 341 11.48 9.63 0.01
C ASN A 341 10.54 10.67 0.66
N MET A 342 9.45 10.19 1.28
CA MET A 342 8.47 11.02 1.98
C MET A 342 8.76 11.01 3.49
N LYS A 343 8.50 12.15 4.14
CA LYS A 343 8.69 12.28 5.59
C LYS A 343 7.60 11.51 6.33
N GLN A 344 7.96 10.92 7.47
CA GLN A 344 6.97 10.49 8.46
C GLN A 344 6.40 11.75 9.13
N TRP A 345 5.07 11.80 9.26
CA TRP A 345 4.34 12.91 9.87
C TRP A 345 4.26 12.83 11.39
N PHE A 346 4.78 11.75 11.96
CA PHE A 346 4.84 11.47 13.38
C PHE A 346 6.27 11.09 13.74
N GLU A 347 6.75 11.62 14.86
CA GLU A 347 8.01 11.17 15.46
C GLU A 347 7.81 9.73 15.96
N ALA A 348 8.76 8.85 15.66
CA ALA A 348 8.80 7.53 16.28
C ALA A 348 9.05 7.75 17.79
N PHE A 349 7.99 7.59 18.59
CA PHE A 349 8.08 7.63 20.05
C PHE A 349 8.72 6.37 20.61
#